data_AF-A0A432EYU0-F1
#
_entry.id   AF-A0A432EYU0-F1
#
_cell.length_a   1.000
_cell.length_b   1.000
_cell.length_c   1.000
_cell.angle_alpha   90.00
_cell.angle_beta   90.00
_cell.angle_gamma   90.00
#
_symmetry.space_group_name_H-M   'P 1'
#
loop_
_entity.id
_entity.type
_entity.pdbx_description
1 polymer ?
#
loop_
_entity_poly.entity_id
_entity_poly.type
_entity_poly.pdbx_seq_one_letter_code
_entity_poly.pdbx_strand_id
1 'polypeptide(L)'
;MGLFLTACSSNTVKPEETKTTTTINKKTTTVVVRDNKSDVDVKVSTPPTKKVAKIKKPIYKNYKKKYRRNTYQARTRKVYPKRSYQKRYAKKSYTKKRYVRRITPNYPRRRYYAPRNRSFAKALSNAAVARTRHNVRYDGRYVRIAYPWGDVPANIGVCTDVVIRSYRRLGIDLQKAVHEDMSQGGFYDYPHVKKWKLSAPDKNIDHRRVYNLQAFFRRHGAALPISHNPYDYKPGDLVTWMVGPSLPHIGVVVEQRSKSDPRRHLIVHNIGYGPKMEDILFSFRITGHYRYNKNNKLIAGRRFQK
;
A
#
# COMPACT_ATOMS: atom_id res chain seq x y z
N MET A 1 -53.30 62.83 9.06
CA MET A 1 -52.98 61.57 8.38
C MET A 1 -52.33 60.64 9.39
N GLY A 2 -53.02 59.58 9.77
CA GLY A 2 -52.55 58.61 10.76
C GLY A 2 -51.68 57.51 10.15
N LEU A 3 -50.92 56.81 10.99
CA LEU A 3 -50.51 55.43 10.77
C LEU A 3 -50.43 54.75 12.15
N PHE A 4 -51.23 53.70 12.33
CA PHE A 4 -51.29 52.89 13.54
C PHE A 4 -50.18 51.84 13.56
N LEU A 5 -49.65 51.59 14.76
CA LEU A 5 -48.76 50.48 15.10
C LEU A 5 -49.51 49.13 15.08
N THR A 6 -48.82 48.06 14.69
CA THR A 6 -49.16 46.70 15.15
C THR A 6 -47.88 45.88 15.32
N ALA A 7 -47.70 45.35 16.53
CA ALA A 7 -46.59 44.49 16.93
C ALA A 7 -46.83 43.04 16.50
N CYS A 8 -45.77 42.28 16.19
CA CYS A 8 -45.84 40.84 16.01
C CYS A 8 -44.72 40.14 16.82
N SER A 9 -45.16 39.24 17.69
CA SER A 9 -44.39 38.46 18.66
C SER A 9 -43.68 37.28 17.98
N SER A 10 -42.38 37.11 18.22
CA SER A 10 -41.61 35.93 17.79
C SER A 10 -41.62 34.86 18.88
N ASN A 11 -42.50 33.87 18.74
CA ASN A 11 -42.48 32.65 19.56
C ASN A 11 -41.30 31.75 19.16
N THR A 12 -40.48 31.41 20.15
CA THR A 12 -39.42 30.40 20.06
C THR A 12 -40.04 29.01 20.21
N VAL A 13 -40.02 28.22 19.13
CA VAL A 13 -40.45 26.80 19.15
C VAL A 13 -39.21 25.92 19.32
N LYS A 14 -39.17 25.14 20.41
CA LYS A 14 -38.16 24.11 20.68
C LYS A 14 -38.27 22.97 19.64
N PRO A 15 -37.18 22.32 19.23
CA PRO A 15 -37.26 21.14 18.37
C PRO A 15 -37.87 19.96 19.15
N GLU A 16 -38.94 19.39 18.58
CA GLU A 16 -39.69 18.24 19.08
C GLU A 16 -38.96 16.94 18.70
N GLU A 17 -38.77 16.04 19.67
CA GLU A 17 -38.11 14.73 19.49
C GLU A 17 -38.91 13.82 18.53
N THR A 18 -38.35 13.53 17.36
CA THR A 18 -38.85 12.45 16.49
C THR A 18 -38.63 11.09 17.14
N LYS A 19 -39.70 10.51 17.71
CA LYS A 19 -39.67 9.14 18.27
C LYS A 19 -39.58 8.12 17.14
N THR A 20 -38.43 7.45 17.04
CA THR A 20 -38.22 6.34 16.11
C THR A 20 -38.45 5.02 16.85
N THR A 21 -39.61 4.39 16.65
CA THR A 21 -39.87 3.05 17.20
C THR A 21 -39.38 1.99 16.21
N THR A 22 -38.33 1.26 16.59
CA THR A 22 -37.79 0.15 15.78
C THR A 22 -38.32 -1.18 16.34
N THR A 23 -39.27 -1.81 15.65
CA THR A 23 -39.68 -3.19 15.95
C THR A 23 -38.88 -4.16 15.09
N ILE A 24 -37.98 -4.93 15.70
CA ILE A 24 -37.16 -5.92 15.00
C ILE A 24 -37.90 -7.27 15.01
N ASN A 25 -38.40 -7.71 13.86
CA ASN A 25 -38.89 -9.08 13.67
C ASN A 25 -37.94 -9.86 12.75
N LYS A 26 -37.57 -11.09 13.13
CA LYS A 26 -36.37 -11.82 12.66
C LYS A 26 -36.34 -12.27 11.19
N LYS A 27 -37.25 -11.82 10.32
CA LYS A 27 -37.25 -12.24 8.89
C LYS A 27 -37.50 -11.16 7.84
N THR A 28 -37.87 -9.93 8.18
CA THR A 28 -38.04 -8.85 7.18
C THR A 28 -37.83 -7.48 7.84
N THR A 29 -37.04 -6.61 7.23
CA THR A 29 -36.92 -5.20 7.64
C THR A 29 -37.80 -4.37 6.72
N THR A 30 -38.97 -3.96 7.19
CA THR A 30 -39.82 -2.98 6.52
C THR A 30 -39.63 -1.65 7.23
N VAL A 31 -39.15 -0.63 6.53
CA VAL A 31 -39.14 0.75 7.02
C VAL A 31 -40.30 1.46 6.34
N VAL A 32 -41.31 1.85 7.12
CA VAL A 32 -42.40 2.71 6.64
C VAL A 32 -42.07 4.13 7.08
N VAL A 33 -41.76 5.00 6.11
CA VAL A 33 -41.71 6.45 6.33
C VAL A 33 -43.04 7.00 5.86
N ARG A 34 -43.81 7.64 6.74
CA ARG A 34 -45.01 8.38 6.36
C ARG A 34 -44.64 9.85 6.27
N ASP A 35 -44.62 10.40 5.06
CA ASP A 35 -44.61 11.83 4.83
C ASP A 35 -46.04 12.29 4.51
N ASN A 36 -46.57 13.22 5.32
CA ASN A 36 -47.87 13.83 5.10
C ASN A 36 -47.77 14.88 3.97
N LYS A 37 -47.63 14.43 2.71
CA LYS A 37 -48.08 15.11 1.49
C LYS A 37 -47.65 14.30 0.27
N SER A 38 -48.63 13.98 -0.59
CA SER A 38 -48.56 13.30 -1.90
C SER A 38 -48.58 11.76 -1.89
N ASP A 39 -49.71 11.21 -2.34
CA ASP A 39 -49.94 9.81 -2.66
C ASP A 39 -49.18 9.42 -3.94
N VAL A 40 -47.95 8.90 -3.80
CA VAL A 40 -47.29 8.10 -4.84
C VAL A 40 -46.48 6.98 -4.19
N ASP A 41 -46.94 5.74 -4.31
CA ASP A 41 -46.21 4.55 -3.89
C ASP A 41 -45.01 4.26 -4.80
N VAL A 42 -43.81 4.70 -4.39
CA VAL A 42 -42.55 4.31 -5.07
C VAL A 42 -42.01 3.02 -4.44
N LYS A 43 -42.25 1.87 -5.09
CA LYS A 43 -41.58 0.61 -4.76
C LYS A 43 -40.10 0.65 -5.18
N VAL A 44 -39.22 1.02 -4.26
CA VAL A 44 -37.76 0.85 -4.43
C VAL A 44 -37.35 -0.54 -3.95
N SER A 45 -37.18 -1.49 -4.88
CA SER A 45 -36.55 -2.77 -4.57
C SER A 45 -35.04 -2.59 -4.41
N THR A 46 -34.52 -2.65 -3.19
CA THR A 46 -33.07 -2.75 -2.98
C THR A 46 -32.61 -4.19 -3.24
N PRO A 47 -31.53 -4.42 -4.01
CA PRO A 47 -31.01 -5.77 -4.20
C PRO A 47 -30.51 -6.33 -2.87
N PRO A 48 -30.70 -7.64 -2.60
CA PRO A 48 -30.39 -8.23 -1.32
C PRO A 48 -28.91 -8.02 -0.99
N THR A 49 -28.65 -7.47 0.18
CA THR A 49 -27.32 -7.41 0.78
C THR A 49 -26.80 -8.84 0.89
N LYS A 50 -25.96 -9.26 -0.07
CA LYS A 50 -25.22 -10.51 0.04
C LYS A 50 -24.37 -10.41 1.30
N LYS A 51 -24.76 -11.18 2.34
CA LYS A 51 -23.97 -11.42 3.54
C LYS A 51 -22.52 -11.59 3.11
N VAL A 52 -21.64 -10.67 3.50
CA VAL A 52 -20.20 -10.81 3.32
C VAL A 52 -19.84 -12.15 3.93
N ALA A 53 -19.41 -13.09 3.09
CA ALA A 53 -19.07 -14.43 3.52
C ALA A 53 -18.01 -14.32 4.62
N LYS A 54 -18.36 -14.77 5.84
CA LYS A 54 -17.43 -14.86 6.95
C LYS A 54 -16.22 -15.63 6.46
N ILE A 55 -15.06 -14.98 6.42
CA ILE A 55 -13.77 -15.60 6.05
C ILE A 55 -13.66 -16.92 6.83
N LYS A 56 -13.53 -18.03 6.10
CA LYS A 56 -13.43 -19.36 6.71
C LYS A 56 -12.30 -19.33 7.75
N LYS A 57 -12.66 -19.46 9.04
CA LYS A 57 -11.74 -19.58 10.20
C LYS A 57 -10.48 -20.45 9.98
N PRO A 58 -10.47 -21.54 9.18
CA PRO A 58 -9.24 -22.31 8.91
C PRO A 58 -8.12 -21.52 8.21
N ILE A 59 -8.41 -20.65 7.25
CA ILE A 59 -7.38 -19.90 6.49
C ILE A 59 -6.61 -18.97 7.44
N TYR A 60 -7.34 -18.22 8.27
CA TYR A 60 -6.75 -17.32 9.27
C TYR A 60 -5.95 -18.05 10.37
N LYS A 61 -6.41 -19.22 10.85
CA LYS A 61 -5.71 -20.02 11.87
C LYS A 61 -4.35 -20.52 11.38
N ASN A 62 -4.24 -20.92 10.11
CA ASN A 62 -2.98 -21.39 9.52
C ASN A 62 -1.92 -20.27 9.46
N TYR A 63 -2.32 -19.05 9.08
CA TYR A 63 -1.42 -17.89 9.10
C TYR A 63 -1.02 -17.49 10.54
N LYS A 64 -1.96 -17.49 11.50
CA LYS A 64 -1.69 -17.13 12.92
C LYS A 64 -0.78 -18.14 13.64
N LYS A 65 -0.99 -19.44 13.46
CA LYS A 65 -0.21 -20.50 14.14
C LYS A 65 1.25 -20.51 13.68
N LYS A 66 1.54 -20.15 12.42
CA LYS A 66 2.92 -20.09 11.92
C LYS A 66 3.64 -18.76 12.17
N TYR A 67 2.91 -17.64 12.25
CA TYR A 67 3.52 -16.33 12.55
C TYR A 67 3.99 -16.18 14.01
N ARG A 68 3.39 -16.93 14.96
CA ARG A 68 3.77 -16.89 16.39
C ARG A 68 5.23 -17.28 16.67
N ARG A 69 5.96 -17.90 15.72
CA ARG A 69 7.38 -18.24 15.90
C ARG A 69 8.36 -17.10 15.56
N ASN A 70 7.95 -16.07 14.81
CA ASN A 70 8.87 -15.05 14.25
C ASN A 70 8.41 -13.61 14.52
N THR A 71 7.75 -13.34 15.65
CA THR A 71 7.36 -11.97 15.99
C THR A 71 8.56 -11.10 16.31
N TYR A 72 8.67 -10.00 15.58
CA TYR A 72 9.48 -8.83 15.87
C TYR A 72 9.43 -8.45 17.36
N GLN A 73 10.52 -8.73 18.09
CA GLN A 73 10.92 -7.91 19.22
C GLN A 73 12.12 -7.09 18.78
N ALA A 74 11.88 -5.90 18.23
CA ALA A 74 12.91 -4.88 18.17
C ALA A 74 13.10 -4.32 19.59
N ARG A 75 13.66 -5.12 20.50
CA ARG A 75 14.26 -4.63 21.74
C ARG A 75 15.70 -4.23 21.44
N THR A 76 15.89 -3.03 20.92
CA THR A 76 17.19 -2.36 21.01
C THR A 76 16.95 -0.94 21.53
N ARG A 77 17.08 -0.77 22.84
CA ARG A 77 17.36 0.55 23.43
C ARG A 77 18.73 0.97 22.91
N LYS A 78 18.77 1.85 21.91
CA LYS A 78 19.95 2.66 21.61
C LYS A 78 19.55 4.12 21.71
N VAL A 79 20.08 4.76 22.75
CA VAL A 79 20.06 6.21 22.93
C VAL A 79 20.92 6.80 21.82
N TYR A 80 20.33 7.57 20.93
CA TYR A 80 21.06 8.31 19.91
C TYR A 80 21.32 9.74 20.41
N PRO A 81 22.57 10.24 20.40
CA PRO A 81 22.83 11.62 20.77
C PRO A 81 22.21 12.58 19.73
N LYS A 82 21.54 13.63 20.23
CA LYS A 82 21.01 14.73 19.42
C LYS A 82 22.18 15.43 18.70
N ARG A 83 22.30 15.28 17.39
CA ARG A 83 23.15 16.16 16.57
C ARG A 83 22.25 17.15 15.82
N SER A 84 22.43 18.43 16.16
CA SER A 84 21.85 19.57 15.46
C SER A 84 22.37 19.62 14.02
N TYR A 85 21.44 19.66 13.06
CA TYR A 85 21.77 19.75 11.65
C TYR A 85 21.76 21.23 11.21
N GLN A 86 22.92 21.88 11.26
CA GLN A 86 23.11 23.20 10.63
C GLN A 86 23.48 23.01 9.15
N LYS A 87 22.67 23.61 8.26
CA LYS A 87 22.93 23.68 6.82
C LYS A 87 24.14 24.59 6.56
N ARG A 88 25.21 24.06 5.94
CA ARG A 88 26.19 24.86 5.20
C ARG A 88 26.16 24.43 3.73
N TYR A 89 25.74 25.34 2.86
CA TYR A 89 25.88 25.18 1.41
C TYR A 89 27.25 25.72 1.01
N ALA A 90 28.15 24.84 0.56
CA ALA A 90 29.39 25.23 -0.08
C ALA A 90 29.27 24.99 -1.59
N LYS A 91 29.30 26.08 -2.37
CA LYS A 91 29.47 26.06 -3.83
C LYS A 91 30.86 25.48 -4.12
N LYS A 92 30.96 24.40 -4.90
CA LYS A 92 32.24 23.92 -5.47
C LYS A 92 32.19 23.96 -6.99
N SER A 93 33.10 24.75 -7.54
CA SER A 93 33.48 24.85 -8.94
C SER A 93 34.09 23.54 -9.44
N TYR A 94 33.71 23.11 -10.64
CA TYR A 94 34.22 21.91 -11.28
C TYR A 94 35.43 22.24 -12.16
N THR A 95 36.61 21.75 -11.80
CA THR A 95 37.77 21.70 -12.70
C THR A 95 37.84 20.32 -13.38
N LYS A 96 37.93 20.33 -14.72
CA LYS A 96 38.07 19.13 -15.57
C LYS A 96 39.37 18.39 -15.26
N LYS A 97 39.30 17.12 -14.88
CA LYS A 97 40.47 16.20 -14.88
C LYS A 97 40.37 15.21 -16.04
N ARG A 98 41.48 15.10 -16.78
CA ARG A 98 41.77 14.16 -17.88
C ARG A 98 41.52 12.71 -17.45
N TYR A 99 40.82 11.95 -18.30
CA TYR A 99 40.63 10.50 -18.14
C TYR A 99 41.81 9.75 -18.76
N VAL A 100 42.50 8.94 -17.96
CA VAL A 100 43.42 7.90 -18.45
C VAL A 100 42.62 6.62 -18.68
N ARG A 101 42.77 6.03 -19.86
CA ARG A 101 42.02 4.86 -20.34
C ARG A 101 42.45 3.61 -19.56
N ARG A 102 41.61 3.11 -18.65
CA ARG A 102 41.79 1.78 -18.04
C ARG A 102 41.26 0.70 -18.98
N ILE A 103 42.11 -0.26 -19.31
CA ILE A 103 41.77 -1.51 -19.99
C ILE A 103 40.94 -2.35 -19.00
N THR A 104 39.69 -2.63 -19.35
CA THR A 104 38.79 -3.50 -18.58
C THR A 104 38.88 -4.95 -19.07
N PRO A 105 38.89 -5.97 -18.18
CA PRO A 105 38.84 -7.37 -18.57
C PRO A 105 37.52 -7.71 -19.28
N ASN A 106 37.63 -8.47 -20.37
CA ASN A 106 36.56 -8.82 -21.27
C ASN A 106 35.70 -9.97 -20.69
N TYR A 107 34.66 -9.63 -19.94
CA TYR A 107 33.63 -10.61 -19.54
C TYR A 107 32.60 -10.77 -20.67
N PRO A 108 32.26 -12.00 -21.10
CA PRO A 108 31.30 -12.21 -22.17
C PRO A 108 29.92 -11.69 -21.75
N ARG A 109 29.53 -10.53 -22.29
CA ARG A 109 28.18 -9.98 -22.15
C ARG A 109 27.23 -10.85 -22.97
N ARG A 110 26.59 -11.81 -22.31
CA ARG A 110 25.40 -12.48 -22.85
C ARG A 110 24.31 -11.41 -23.06
N ARG A 111 24.21 -10.88 -24.28
CA ARG A 111 23.14 -9.96 -24.70
C ARG A 111 21.82 -10.73 -24.65
N TYR A 112 21.14 -10.70 -23.51
CA TYR A 112 19.73 -11.02 -23.46
C TYR A 112 18.98 -9.91 -24.22
N TYR A 113 18.65 -10.18 -25.48
CA TYR A 113 17.67 -9.39 -26.22
C TYR A 113 16.34 -9.47 -25.46
N ALA A 114 16.04 -8.45 -24.65
CA ALA A 114 14.74 -8.32 -24.02
C ALA A 114 13.71 -8.09 -25.14
N PRO A 115 12.61 -8.86 -25.20
CA PRO A 115 11.59 -8.68 -26.22
C PRO A 115 11.02 -7.27 -26.14
N ARG A 116 11.10 -6.55 -27.27
CA ARG A 116 10.98 -5.09 -27.41
C ARG A 116 9.58 -4.50 -27.21
N ASN A 117 8.59 -5.24 -26.72
CA ASN A 117 7.31 -4.64 -26.34
C ASN A 117 6.51 -5.45 -25.30
N ARG A 118 7.11 -5.79 -24.16
CA ARG A 118 6.31 -6.18 -22.99
C ARG A 118 5.92 -4.91 -22.25
N SER A 119 4.62 -4.64 -22.13
CA SER A 119 4.13 -3.57 -21.27
C SER A 119 4.75 -3.67 -19.87
N PHE A 120 5.09 -2.54 -19.26
CA PHE A 120 5.72 -2.51 -17.93
C PHE A 120 4.98 -3.39 -16.91
N ALA A 121 3.65 -3.34 -16.96
CA ALA A 121 2.73 -4.17 -16.20
C ALA A 121 3.03 -5.68 -16.34
N LYS A 122 3.08 -6.18 -17.58
CA LYS A 122 3.39 -7.59 -17.88
C LYS A 122 4.81 -7.96 -17.48
N ALA A 123 5.77 -7.05 -17.64
CA ALA A 123 7.15 -7.29 -17.19
C ALA A 123 7.22 -7.45 -15.66
N LEU A 124 6.53 -6.58 -14.91
CA LEU A 124 6.51 -6.61 -13.45
C LEU A 124 5.77 -7.86 -12.93
N SER A 125 4.63 -8.20 -13.54
CA SER A 125 3.92 -9.44 -13.25
C SER A 125 4.82 -10.67 -13.46
N ASN A 126 5.52 -10.77 -14.59
CA ASN A 126 6.43 -11.88 -14.85
C ASN A 126 7.61 -11.93 -13.87
N ALA A 127 8.17 -10.77 -13.51
CA ALA A 127 9.24 -10.69 -12.52
C ALA A 127 8.78 -11.18 -11.15
N ALA A 128 7.54 -10.85 -10.75
CA ALA A 128 6.93 -11.35 -9.54
C ALA A 128 6.71 -12.87 -9.61
N VAL A 129 6.12 -13.39 -10.69
CA VAL A 129 5.95 -14.84 -10.88
C VAL A 129 7.29 -15.58 -10.79
N ALA A 130 8.36 -15.05 -11.39
CA ALA A 130 9.69 -15.66 -11.28
C ALA A 130 10.18 -15.79 -9.82
N ARG A 131 9.75 -14.90 -8.90
CA ARG A 131 10.12 -14.98 -7.48
C ARG A 131 9.65 -16.26 -6.80
N THR A 132 8.56 -16.89 -7.26
CA THR A 132 8.00 -18.12 -6.66
C THR A 132 8.93 -19.34 -6.83
N ARG A 133 9.91 -19.24 -7.75
CA ARG A 133 10.89 -20.31 -8.01
C ARG A 133 12.11 -20.25 -7.10
N HIS A 134 12.21 -19.25 -6.22
CA HIS A 134 13.35 -19.10 -5.32
C HIS A 134 13.05 -19.67 -3.94
N ASN A 135 13.99 -20.44 -3.41
CA ASN A 135 13.94 -20.89 -2.02
C ASN A 135 14.30 -19.72 -1.07
N VAL A 136 13.29 -19.15 -0.41
CA VAL A 136 13.44 -17.99 0.46
C VAL A 136 12.78 -18.27 1.80
N ARG A 137 13.57 -18.22 2.86
CA ARG A 137 13.07 -18.27 4.24
C ARG A 137 12.52 -16.90 4.64
N TYR A 138 11.37 -16.88 5.29
CA TYR A 138 10.82 -15.65 5.83
C TYR A 138 11.69 -15.14 6.99
N ASP A 139 12.36 -14.01 6.77
CA ASP A 139 13.23 -13.37 7.75
C ASP A 139 13.19 -11.85 7.58
N GLY A 140 12.61 -11.18 8.57
CA GLY A 140 12.40 -9.74 8.60
C GLY A 140 13.44 -8.98 9.41
N ARG A 141 14.53 -9.63 9.83
CA ARG A 141 15.57 -9.00 10.66
C ARG A 141 16.19 -7.80 9.96
N TYR A 142 16.70 -6.87 10.76
CA TYR A 142 17.51 -5.77 10.27
C TYR A 142 18.86 -6.30 9.76
N VAL A 143 19.28 -5.81 8.60
CA VAL A 143 20.55 -6.15 7.96
C VAL A 143 21.12 -4.87 7.37
N ARG A 144 22.39 -4.57 7.66
CA ARG A 144 23.11 -3.51 6.94
C ARG A 144 23.39 -3.99 5.53
N ILE A 145 23.04 -3.17 4.54
CA ILE A 145 23.14 -3.52 3.13
C ILE A 145 23.82 -2.40 2.36
N ALA A 146 24.32 -2.71 1.16
CA ALA A 146 24.91 -1.71 0.28
C ALA A 146 23.88 -0.63 -0.11
N TYR A 147 24.37 0.48 -0.66
CA TYR A 147 23.51 1.53 -1.21
C TYR A 147 24.23 2.25 -2.36
N PRO A 148 23.59 2.46 -3.53
CA PRO A 148 22.26 1.94 -3.91
C PRO A 148 22.31 0.43 -4.22
N TRP A 149 21.17 -0.16 -4.59
CA TRP A 149 21.02 -1.57 -4.99
C TRP A 149 21.39 -2.64 -3.95
N GLY A 150 21.48 -2.28 -2.67
CA GLY A 150 21.68 -3.26 -1.60
C GLY A 150 20.50 -4.19 -1.45
N ASP A 151 20.76 -5.46 -1.18
CA ASP A 151 19.75 -6.47 -0.89
C ASP A 151 20.15 -7.24 0.37
N VAL A 152 19.16 -7.83 1.01
CA VAL A 152 19.43 -8.88 2.00
C VAL A 152 19.88 -10.16 1.28
N PRO A 153 20.49 -11.14 1.99
CA PRO A 153 20.88 -12.40 1.38
C PRO A 153 19.76 -13.05 0.56
N ALA A 154 20.11 -13.68 -0.56
CA ALA A 154 19.13 -14.16 -1.54
C ALA A 154 18.17 -15.22 -0.97
N ASN A 155 18.62 -16.00 0.02
CA ASN A 155 17.86 -17.04 0.71
C ASN A 155 16.92 -16.52 1.81
N ILE A 156 16.89 -15.20 2.07
CA ILE A 156 15.95 -14.58 3.01
C ILE A 156 15.12 -13.48 2.37
N GLY A 157 13.97 -13.19 2.97
CA GLY A 157 13.15 -12.03 2.64
C GLY A 157 11.72 -12.08 3.18
N VAL A 158 11.02 -10.94 3.09
CA VAL A 158 9.63 -10.74 3.51
C VAL A 158 8.74 -10.36 2.31
N CYS A 159 7.51 -9.91 2.56
CA CYS A 159 6.56 -9.51 1.53
C CYS A 159 7.06 -8.36 0.63
N THR A 160 7.70 -7.34 1.22
CA THR A 160 8.27 -6.21 0.47
C THR A 160 9.43 -6.64 -0.42
N ASP A 161 10.23 -7.63 -0.03
CA ASP A 161 11.36 -8.10 -0.83
C ASP A 161 10.92 -8.79 -2.13
N VAL A 162 9.71 -9.35 -2.17
CA VAL A 162 9.08 -9.82 -3.42
C VAL A 162 8.89 -8.64 -4.37
N VAL A 163 8.32 -7.53 -3.88
CA VAL A 163 8.08 -6.31 -4.67
C VAL A 163 9.42 -5.71 -5.11
N ILE A 164 10.34 -5.46 -4.17
CA ILE A 164 11.65 -4.85 -4.42
C ILE A 164 12.42 -5.64 -5.48
N ARG A 165 12.59 -6.96 -5.31
CA ARG A 165 13.33 -7.79 -6.27
C ARG A 165 12.62 -7.87 -7.62
N SER A 166 11.29 -7.78 -7.67
CA SER A 166 10.55 -7.71 -8.94
C SER A 166 10.83 -6.41 -9.68
N TYR A 167 10.75 -5.25 -9.00
CA TYR A 167 11.09 -3.95 -9.59
C TYR A 167 12.55 -3.87 -10.06
N ARG A 168 13.49 -4.51 -9.34
CA ARG A 168 14.90 -4.55 -9.74
C ARG A 168 15.12 -5.24 -11.08
N ARG A 169 14.32 -6.27 -11.42
CA ARG A 169 14.38 -6.91 -12.75
C ARG A 169 13.96 -5.97 -13.88
N LEU A 170 13.28 -4.87 -13.56
CA LEU A 170 12.87 -3.81 -14.48
C LEU A 170 13.78 -2.57 -14.39
N GLY A 171 14.90 -2.66 -13.66
CA GLY A 171 15.86 -1.57 -13.51
C GLY A 171 15.37 -0.44 -12.61
N ILE A 172 14.47 -0.71 -11.66
CA ILE A 172 14.00 0.25 -10.66
C ILE A 172 14.53 -0.18 -9.28
N ASP A 173 15.26 0.72 -8.61
CA ASP A 173 15.73 0.50 -7.24
C ASP A 173 14.84 1.23 -6.24
N LEU A 174 13.88 0.50 -5.67
CA LEU A 174 13.02 1.06 -4.61
C LEU A 174 13.81 1.43 -3.34
N GLN A 175 14.99 0.85 -3.11
CA GLN A 175 15.86 1.28 -2.01
C GLN A 175 16.25 2.74 -2.17
N LYS A 176 16.87 3.07 -3.32
CA LYS A 176 17.24 4.44 -3.68
C LYS A 176 16.03 5.36 -3.71
N ALA A 177 14.99 5.00 -4.47
CA ALA A 177 13.84 5.88 -4.70
C ALA A 177 13.13 6.29 -3.41
N VAL A 178 12.89 5.35 -2.50
CA VAL A 178 12.23 5.63 -1.21
C VAL A 178 13.16 6.45 -0.30
N HIS A 179 14.44 6.08 -0.22
CA HIS A 179 15.40 6.77 0.66
C HIS A 179 15.64 8.22 0.22
N GLU A 180 15.77 8.47 -1.07
CA GLU A 180 15.98 9.81 -1.62
C GLU A 180 14.72 10.68 -1.46
N ASP A 181 13.53 10.14 -1.70
CA ASP A 181 12.28 10.87 -1.46
C ASP A 181 12.15 11.35 0.00
N MET A 182 12.55 10.51 0.96
CA MET A 182 12.60 10.92 2.37
C MET A 182 13.69 11.96 2.62
N SER A 183 14.89 11.73 2.09
CA SER A 183 16.08 12.56 2.33
C SER A 183 15.96 13.97 1.71
N GLN A 184 15.19 14.12 0.64
CA GLN A 184 14.94 15.39 -0.06
C GLN A 184 13.83 16.24 0.58
N GLY A 185 13.34 15.85 1.77
CA GLY A 185 12.35 16.62 2.53
C GLY A 185 11.03 15.89 2.76
N GLY A 186 10.84 14.69 2.19
CA GLY A 186 9.63 13.89 2.39
C GLY A 186 9.56 13.16 3.73
N PHE A 187 10.63 13.14 4.53
CA PHE A 187 10.75 12.26 5.72
C PHE A 187 9.55 12.30 6.68
N TYR A 188 8.98 13.48 6.94
CA TYR A 188 7.87 13.65 7.88
C TYR A 188 6.50 13.24 7.32
N ASP A 189 6.38 13.01 6.01
CA ASP A 189 5.16 12.51 5.37
C ASP A 189 5.01 10.98 5.47
N TYR A 190 6.05 10.32 5.96
CA TYR A 190 6.07 8.89 6.23
C TYR A 190 5.70 8.60 7.68
N PRO A 191 5.15 7.42 7.99
CA PRO A 191 4.67 7.10 9.34
C PRO A 191 5.80 6.81 10.34
N HIS A 192 7.04 7.24 10.05
CA HIS A 192 8.25 6.94 10.80
C HIS A 192 8.23 7.44 12.24
N VAL A 193 7.86 8.72 12.42
CA VAL A 193 7.84 9.37 13.72
C VAL A 193 6.82 8.67 14.63
N LYS A 194 5.61 8.46 14.12
CA LYS A 194 4.51 7.85 14.88
C LYS A 194 4.72 6.35 15.15
N LYS A 195 5.29 5.58 14.20
CA LYS A 195 5.42 4.12 14.34
C LYS A 195 6.73 3.65 14.96
N TRP A 196 7.85 4.32 14.68
CA TRP A 196 9.18 3.82 15.05
C TRP A 196 10.05 4.88 15.74
N LYS A 197 9.51 6.09 16.00
CA LYS A 197 10.23 7.19 16.66
C LYS A 197 11.58 7.52 16.01
N LEU A 198 11.66 7.40 14.69
CA LEU A 198 12.89 7.70 13.94
C LEU A 198 13.00 9.20 13.69
N SER A 199 14.24 9.71 13.69
CA SER A 199 14.57 11.11 13.42
C SER A 199 15.22 11.34 12.06
N ALA A 200 15.58 10.27 11.32
CA ALA A 200 16.19 10.36 10.00
C ALA A 200 15.85 9.12 9.14
N PRO A 201 15.95 9.23 7.80
CA PRO A 201 15.83 8.09 6.89
C PRO A 201 16.91 7.02 7.16
N ASP A 202 16.59 5.75 6.89
CA ASP A 202 17.52 4.62 6.98
C ASP A 202 17.50 3.77 5.69
N LYS A 203 18.51 4.01 4.84
CA LYS A 203 18.71 3.33 3.55
C LYS A 203 18.77 1.80 3.63
N ASN A 204 19.01 1.23 4.81
CA ASN A 204 19.07 -0.23 5.00
C ASN A 204 17.68 -0.88 5.06
N ILE A 205 16.62 -0.11 5.37
CA ILE A 205 15.33 -0.68 5.74
C ILE A 205 14.10 0.11 5.24
N ASP A 206 14.25 1.36 4.81
CA ASP A 206 13.11 2.22 4.44
C ASP A 206 12.18 1.59 3.41
N HIS A 207 12.74 1.11 2.30
CA HIS A 207 12.00 0.43 1.23
C HIS A 207 11.41 -0.94 1.63
N ARG A 208 11.91 -1.55 2.72
CA ARG A 208 11.45 -2.86 3.20
C ARG A 208 10.26 -2.78 4.15
N ARG A 209 9.74 -1.58 4.44
CA ARG A 209 8.56 -1.35 5.29
C ARG A 209 7.31 -1.12 4.43
N VAL A 210 6.27 -1.94 4.62
CA VAL A 210 5.01 -1.82 3.85
C VAL A 210 4.41 -0.42 3.95
N TYR A 211 4.34 0.15 5.17
CA TYR A 211 3.80 1.50 5.36
C TYR A 211 4.61 2.59 4.64
N ASN A 212 5.91 2.38 4.47
CA ASN A 212 6.73 3.31 3.70
C ASN A 212 6.43 3.21 2.22
N LEU A 213 6.32 2.00 1.69
CA LEU A 213 5.92 1.81 0.29
C LEU A 213 4.55 2.43 0.01
N GLN A 214 3.59 2.29 0.92
CA GLN A 214 2.29 2.97 0.81
C GLN A 214 2.43 4.51 0.76
N ALA A 215 3.23 5.09 1.64
CA ALA A 215 3.48 6.54 1.65
C ALA A 215 4.18 6.99 0.36
N PHE A 216 5.25 6.30 -0.04
CA PHE A 216 5.99 6.55 -1.28
C PHE A 216 5.08 6.49 -2.50
N PHE A 217 4.30 5.43 -2.69
CA PHE A 217 3.43 5.30 -3.86
C PHE A 217 2.35 6.40 -3.91
N ARG A 218 1.76 6.78 -2.77
CA ARG A 218 0.81 7.91 -2.75
C ARG A 218 1.49 9.22 -3.13
N ARG A 219 2.67 9.48 -2.57
CA ARG A 219 3.47 10.67 -2.87
C ARG A 219 3.90 10.73 -4.33
N HIS A 220 4.02 9.60 -5.01
CA HIS A 220 4.39 9.52 -6.43
C HIS A 220 3.18 9.34 -7.36
N GLY A 221 1.98 9.71 -6.90
CA GLY A 221 0.75 9.65 -7.71
C GLY A 221 0.41 8.26 -8.23
N ALA A 222 0.87 7.21 -7.57
CA ALA A 222 0.67 5.84 -7.96
C ALA A 222 -0.58 5.21 -7.33
N ALA A 223 -1.31 5.93 -6.48
CA ALA A 223 -2.50 5.41 -5.82
C ALA A 223 -3.67 5.25 -6.79
N LEU A 224 -4.33 4.10 -6.72
CA LEU A 224 -5.56 3.78 -7.44
C LEU A 224 -6.71 3.61 -6.44
N PRO A 225 -7.97 3.76 -6.87
CA PRO A 225 -9.13 3.45 -6.03
C PRO A 225 -9.11 2.00 -5.52
N ILE A 226 -9.56 1.81 -4.28
CA ILE A 226 -9.84 0.48 -3.73
C ILE A 226 -11.33 0.20 -4.00
N SER A 227 -11.61 -0.90 -4.69
CA SER A 227 -12.96 -1.37 -4.96
C SER A 227 -13.10 -2.86 -4.65
N HIS A 228 -14.33 -3.37 -4.70
CA HIS A 228 -14.62 -4.81 -4.66
C HIS A 228 -14.81 -5.41 -6.06
N ASN A 229 -14.57 -4.63 -7.12
CA ASN A 229 -14.64 -5.12 -8.49
C ASN A 229 -13.29 -5.77 -8.86
N PRO A 230 -13.23 -7.08 -9.15
CA PRO A 230 -11.97 -7.75 -9.48
C PRO A 230 -11.30 -7.19 -10.73
N TYR A 231 -12.06 -6.58 -11.65
CA TYR A 231 -11.52 -6.04 -12.89
C TYR A 231 -10.70 -4.76 -12.70
N ASP A 232 -10.81 -4.07 -11.56
CA ASP A 232 -10.06 -2.84 -11.31
C ASP A 232 -8.58 -3.11 -11.02
N TYR A 233 -8.27 -4.34 -10.62
CA TYR A 233 -6.92 -4.79 -10.25
C TYR A 233 -6.27 -5.47 -11.45
N LYS A 234 -5.29 -4.81 -12.06
CA LYS A 234 -4.62 -5.28 -13.29
C LYS A 234 -3.24 -5.88 -12.99
N PRO A 235 -2.73 -6.77 -13.84
CA PRO A 235 -1.38 -7.28 -13.72
C PRO A 235 -0.34 -6.16 -13.59
N GLY A 236 0.60 -6.32 -12.65
CA GLY A 236 1.59 -5.30 -12.31
C GLY A 236 1.12 -4.27 -11.27
N ASP A 237 -0.15 -4.27 -10.86
CA ASP A 237 -0.59 -3.47 -9.72
C ASP A 237 -0.04 -4.03 -8.41
N LEU A 238 0.09 -3.17 -7.42
CA LEU A 238 0.49 -3.51 -6.06
C LEU A 238 -0.72 -3.36 -5.16
N VAL A 239 -0.96 -4.35 -4.32
CA VAL A 239 -2.04 -4.30 -3.34
C VAL A 239 -1.43 -4.50 -1.96
N THR A 240 -1.91 -3.73 -1.00
CA THR A 240 -1.51 -3.82 0.40
C THR A 240 -2.71 -4.22 1.24
N TRP A 241 -2.46 -4.99 2.30
CA TRP A 241 -3.49 -5.50 3.20
C TRP A 241 -3.14 -5.27 4.66
N MET A 242 -4.15 -5.39 5.51
CA MET A 242 -3.97 -5.71 6.93
C MET A 242 -4.34 -7.18 7.15
N VAL A 243 -3.34 -8.02 7.43
CA VAL A 243 -3.55 -9.43 7.75
C VAL A 243 -3.77 -9.56 9.25
N GLY A 244 -4.94 -10.08 9.63
CA GLY A 244 -5.33 -10.11 11.05
C GLY A 244 -5.37 -8.70 11.66
N PRO A 245 -5.01 -8.55 12.96
CA PRO A 245 -5.16 -7.28 13.65
C PRO A 245 -4.08 -6.24 13.31
N SER A 246 -2.86 -6.67 12.97
CA SER A 246 -1.70 -5.74 12.97
C SER A 246 -0.56 -6.09 12.00
N LEU A 247 -0.74 -7.02 11.07
CA LEU A 247 0.31 -7.39 10.11
C LEU A 247 0.09 -6.68 8.76
N PRO A 248 0.79 -5.56 8.48
CA PRO A 248 0.75 -4.95 7.16
C PRO A 248 1.42 -5.87 6.15
N HIS A 249 0.79 -6.04 4.98
CA HIS A 249 1.23 -6.96 3.95
C HIS A 249 1.17 -6.31 2.57
N ILE A 250 1.96 -6.78 1.62
CA ILE A 250 1.99 -6.29 0.23
C ILE A 250 2.24 -7.44 -0.74
N GLY A 251 1.74 -7.29 -1.97
CA GLY A 251 1.91 -8.25 -3.05
C GLY A 251 1.71 -7.59 -4.42
N VAL A 252 2.05 -8.35 -5.45
CA VAL A 252 1.94 -7.93 -6.86
C VAL A 252 0.81 -8.71 -7.51
N VAL A 253 -0.11 -8.02 -8.18
CA VAL A 253 -1.16 -8.62 -9.02
C VAL A 253 -0.50 -9.20 -10.27
N VAL A 254 -0.80 -10.45 -10.61
CA VAL A 254 -0.17 -11.13 -11.76
C VAL A 254 -1.18 -11.58 -12.81
N GLU A 255 -0.72 -11.79 -14.03
CA GLU A 255 -1.55 -12.18 -15.17
C GLU A 255 -2.38 -13.45 -14.90
N GLN A 256 -1.83 -14.41 -14.16
CA GLN A 256 -2.49 -15.67 -13.82
C GLN A 256 -3.80 -15.39 -13.07
N ARG A 257 -4.86 -16.07 -13.49
CA ARG A 257 -6.20 -15.95 -12.91
C ARG A 257 -6.48 -17.06 -11.92
N SER A 258 -7.36 -16.79 -10.98
CA SER A 258 -7.83 -17.79 -10.03
C SER A 258 -8.64 -18.88 -10.72
N LYS A 259 -8.39 -20.14 -10.35
CA LYS A 259 -9.21 -21.27 -10.78
C LYS A 259 -10.62 -21.22 -10.21
N SER A 260 -10.79 -20.60 -9.03
CA SER A 260 -12.09 -20.53 -8.33
C SER A 260 -12.96 -19.36 -8.78
N ASP A 261 -12.36 -18.30 -9.32
CA ASP A 261 -13.07 -17.16 -9.92
C ASP A 261 -12.16 -16.55 -11.00
N PRO A 262 -12.38 -16.89 -12.28
CA PRO A 262 -11.54 -16.41 -13.38
C PRO A 262 -11.50 -14.89 -13.50
N ARG A 263 -12.41 -14.14 -12.88
CA ARG A 263 -12.38 -12.67 -12.88
C ARG A 263 -11.23 -12.12 -12.05
N ARG A 264 -10.76 -12.86 -11.03
CA ARG A 264 -9.68 -12.44 -10.13
C ARG A 264 -8.31 -12.85 -10.67
N HIS A 265 -7.41 -11.87 -10.73
CA HIS A 265 -5.99 -12.13 -10.85
C HIS A 265 -5.41 -12.67 -9.52
N LEU A 266 -4.44 -13.57 -9.62
CA LEU A 266 -3.68 -14.08 -8.49
C LEU A 266 -2.71 -13.00 -7.99
N ILE A 267 -2.26 -13.18 -6.75
CA ILE A 267 -1.28 -12.31 -6.11
C ILE A 267 0.00 -13.09 -5.88
N VAL A 268 1.14 -12.53 -6.26
CA VAL A 268 2.44 -13.01 -5.77
C VAL A 268 2.88 -12.21 -4.55
N HIS A 269 3.16 -12.92 -3.45
CA HIS A 269 3.54 -12.34 -2.17
C HIS A 269 4.35 -13.34 -1.32
N ASN A 270 4.87 -12.91 -0.17
CA ASN A 270 5.52 -13.79 0.80
C ASN A 270 5.01 -13.49 2.20
N ILE A 271 4.25 -14.43 2.80
CA ILE A 271 3.66 -14.29 4.14
C ILE A 271 4.07 -15.44 5.07
N GLY A 272 5.35 -15.84 5.03
CA GLY A 272 5.93 -16.74 6.03
C GLY A 272 6.47 -18.07 5.50
N TYR A 273 6.16 -18.43 4.26
CA TYR A 273 6.55 -19.71 3.64
C TYR A 273 7.34 -19.52 2.34
N GLY A 274 7.97 -18.35 2.17
CA GLY A 274 8.58 -17.95 0.91
C GLY A 274 7.56 -17.37 -0.08
N PRO A 275 8.03 -16.88 -1.24
CA PRO A 275 7.19 -16.32 -2.29
C PRO A 275 6.21 -17.36 -2.85
N LYS A 276 4.94 -17.02 -2.87
CA LYS A 276 3.84 -17.84 -3.38
C LYS A 276 2.93 -17.02 -4.27
N MET A 277 2.19 -17.73 -5.13
CA MET A 277 1.13 -17.18 -5.96
C MET A 277 -0.21 -17.72 -5.46
N GLU A 278 -1.06 -16.88 -4.90
CA GLU A 278 -2.29 -17.29 -4.22
C GLU A 278 -3.46 -16.34 -4.56
N ASP A 279 -4.69 -16.85 -4.50
CA ASP A 279 -5.91 -16.05 -4.67
C ASP A 279 -6.29 -15.36 -3.36
N ILE A 280 -5.58 -14.28 -3.03
CA ILE A 280 -5.76 -13.54 -1.77
C ILE A 280 -6.28 -12.12 -1.93
N LEU A 281 -6.62 -11.69 -3.16
CA LEU A 281 -6.95 -10.30 -3.49
C LEU A 281 -7.97 -9.68 -2.51
N PHE A 282 -9.06 -10.40 -2.24
CA PHE A 282 -10.12 -9.99 -1.30
C PHE A 282 -10.18 -10.83 -0.01
N SER A 283 -9.12 -11.60 0.29
CA SER A 283 -9.08 -12.44 1.51
C SER A 283 -8.82 -11.65 2.79
N PHE A 284 -8.31 -10.43 2.68
CA PHE A 284 -7.98 -9.55 3.80
C PHE A 284 -8.43 -8.13 3.50
N ARG A 285 -8.50 -7.27 4.52
CA ARG A 285 -8.82 -5.85 4.35
C ARG A 285 -7.73 -5.18 3.52
N ILE A 286 -8.06 -4.73 2.31
CA ILE A 286 -7.18 -3.93 1.46
C ILE A 286 -6.94 -2.58 2.14
N THR A 287 -5.67 -2.16 2.22
CA THR A 287 -5.23 -0.89 2.81
C THR A 287 -4.61 0.06 1.78
N GLY A 288 -4.48 -0.38 0.54
CA GLY A 288 -3.93 0.41 -0.56
C GLY A 288 -3.85 -0.39 -1.85
N HIS A 289 -4.06 0.30 -2.97
CA HIS A 289 -3.98 -0.22 -4.33
C HIS A 289 -3.14 0.77 -5.15
N TYR A 290 -2.14 0.30 -5.88
CA TYR A 290 -1.16 1.16 -6.52
C TYR A 290 -0.71 0.65 -7.89
N ARG A 291 -0.36 1.58 -8.79
CA ARG A 291 0.36 1.31 -10.04
C ARG A 291 1.54 2.26 -10.15
N TYR A 292 2.74 1.74 -9.88
CA TYR A 292 3.99 2.51 -9.91
C TYR A 292 4.92 2.02 -11.03
N ASN A 293 5.35 2.95 -11.88
CA ASN A 293 6.25 2.79 -13.02
C ASN A 293 7.14 4.06 -13.17
N LYS A 294 7.98 4.11 -14.21
CA LYS A 294 8.93 5.23 -14.42
C LYS A 294 8.28 6.59 -14.70
N ASN A 295 7.01 6.62 -15.09
CA ASN A 295 6.29 7.85 -15.45
C ASN A 295 5.59 8.49 -14.25
N ASN A 296 5.60 7.82 -13.10
CA ASN A 296 5.04 8.37 -11.86
C ASN A 296 5.83 9.60 -11.42
N LYS A 297 5.11 10.69 -11.13
CA LYS A 297 5.68 11.97 -10.70
C LYS A 297 5.42 12.19 -9.21
N LEU A 298 6.33 12.90 -8.55
CA LEU A 298 6.11 13.39 -7.20
C LEU A 298 4.90 14.35 -7.18
N ILE A 299 3.95 14.12 -6.29
CA ILE A 299 2.85 15.03 -5.98
C ILE A 299 3.34 15.97 -4.90
N ALA A 300 3.58 17.23 -5.25
CA ALA A 300 3.80 18.29 -4.27
C ALA A 300 2.59 18.36 -3.33
N GLY A 301 2.85 18.35 -2.02
CA GLY A 301 1.86 18.05 -0.99
C GLY A 301 0.57 18.85 -1.09
N ARG A 302 -0.50 18.22 -1.57
CA ARG A 302 -1.85 18.60 -1.14
C ARG A 302 -1.96 18.14 0.31
N ARG A 303 -1.99 19.11 1.23
CA ARG A 303 -2.50 18.91 2.59
C ARG A 303 -3.86 18.20 2.45
N PHE A 304 -3.96 16.98 2.96
CA PHE A 304 -5.23 16.28 3.06
C PHE A 304 -6.10 17.08 4.03
N GLN A 305 -6.97 17.95 3.50
CA GLN A 305 -8.18 18.36 4.20
C GLN A 305 -9.21 17.25 3.98
N LYS A 306 -9.47 16.48 5.03
CA LYS A 306 -10.73 15.78 5.30
C LYS A 306 -10.89 15.71 6.81
#